data_AF-A0A354IA76-F1
#
_entry.id   AF-A0A354IA76-F1
#
_cell.length_a   1.000
_cell.length_b   1.000
_cell.length_c   1.000
_cell.angle_alpha   90.00
_cell.angle_beta   90.00
_cell.angle_gamma   90.00
#
_symmetry.space_group_name_H-M   'P 1'
#
loop_
_entity.id
_entity.type
_entity.pdbx_description
1 polymer ?
#
loop_
_entity_poly.entity_id
_entity_poly.type
_entity_poly.pdbx_seq_one_letter_code
_entity_poly.pdbx_strand_id
1 'polypeptide(L)' 'MAKSKFVKANEKIAEGVINGYKKIEKGVVGSYKKIEEGAVGGFNKMTDQFVDNFLTKEGEFVEEAKARIAAEQKARR' A
#
# COMPACT_ATOMS: atom_id res chain seq x y z
N MET A 1 15.28 2.00 50.05
CA MET A 1 14.59 3.15 49.43
C MET A 1 15.23 3.60 48.10
N ALA A 2 16.52 3.97 48.05
CA ALA A 2 17.15 4.50 46.81
C ALA A 2 17.14 3.52 45.60
N LYS A 3 17.46 2.23 45.82
CA LYS A 3 17.37 1.19 44.77
C LYS A 3 15.99 1.11 44.10
N SER A 4 14.90 1.30 44.85
CA SER A 4 13.53 1.28 44.32
C SER A 4 13.23 2.46 43.39
N LYS A 5 13.80 3.64 43.64
CA LYS A 5 13.62 4.82 42.77
C LYS A 5 14.35 4.66 41.44
N PHE A 6 15.56 4.09 41.46
CA PHE A 6 16.31 3.80 40.23
C PHE A 6 15.63 2.75 39.36
N VAL A 7 15.13 1.67 39.96
CA VAL A 7 14.37 0.64 39.21
C VAL A 7 13.15 1.24 38.52
N LYS A 8 12.35 2.05 39.24
CA LYS A 8 11.18 2.73 38.66
C LYS A 8 11.54 3.71 37.54
N ALA A 9 12.66 4.42 37.66
CA ALA A 9 13.13 5.31 36.61
C ALA A 9 13.51 4.51 35.35
N ASN A 10 14.22 3.39 35.51
CA ASN A 10 14.59 2.52 34.40
C ASN A 10 13.38 1.87 33.74
N GLU A 11 12.36 1.44 34.50
CA GLU A 11 11.10 0.93 33.96
C GLU A 11 10.41 1.97 33.08
N LYS A 12 10.30 3.22 33.54
CA LYS A 12 9.74 4.32 32.74
C LYS A 12 10.53 4.60 31.46
N ILE A 13 11.86 4.53 31.53
CA ILE A 13 12.72 4.68 30.35
C ILE A 13 12.44 3.55 29.37
N ALA A 14 12.39 2.30 29.84
CA ALA A 14 12.11 1.13 29.00
C ALA A 14 10.72 1.22 28.33
N GLU A 15 9.69 1.59 29.08
CA GLU A 15 8.35 1.82 28.53
C GLU A 15 8.35 2.94 27.49
N GLY A 16 9.04 4.05 27.76
CA GLY A 16 9.19 5.16 26.82
C GLY A 16 9.85 4.73 25.51
N VAL A 17 10.92 3.94 25.60
CA VAL A 17 11.65 3.39 24.45
C VAL A 17 10.74 2.45 23.64
N ILE A 18 10.07 1.50 24.28
CA ILE A 18 9.16 0.55 23.62
C ILE A 18 8.02 1.30 22.90
N ASN A 19 7.44 2.30 23.56
CA ASN A 19 6.37 3.11 22.98
C ASN A 19 6.88 3.96 21.80
N GLY A 20 8.09 4.50 21.91
CA GLY A 20 8.76 5.22 20.83
C GLY A 20 8.94 4.35 19.59
N TYR A 21 9.54 3.17 19.73
CA TYR A 21 9.73 2.24 18.61
C TYR A 21 8.40 1.79 18.00
N LYS A 22 7.39 1.45 18.80
CA LYS A 22 6.05 1.07 18.31
C LYS A 22 5.39 2.20 17.49
N LYS A 23 5.59 3.47 17.88
CA LYS A 23 5.05 4.61 17.13
C LYS A 23 5.76 4.77 15.78
N ILE A 24 7.09 4.63 15.76
CA ILE A 24 7.89 4.70 14.53
C ILE A 24 7.46 3.58 13.57
N GLU A 25 7.39 2.35 14.05
CA GLU A 25 6.97 1.19 13.25
C GLU A 25 5.58 1.41 12.62
N LYS A 26 4.59 1.80 13.42
CA LYS A 26 3.24 2.10 12.92
C LYS A 26 3.24 3.23 11.88
N GLY A 27 4.03 4.28 12.10
CA GLY A 27 4.15 5.41 11.17
C GLY A 27 4.77 5.02 9.84
N VAL A 28 5.84 4.22 9.87
CA VAL A 28 6.54 3.73 8.67
C VAL A 28 5.65 2.78 7.87
N VAL A 29 5.08 1.76 8.52
CA VAL A 29 4.19 0.79 7.87
C VAL A 29 2.96 1.49 7.29
N GLY A 30 2.38 2.43 8.02
CA GLY A 30 1.24 3.21 7.53
C GLY A 30 1.59 4.07 6.31
N SER A 31 2.76 4.72 6.31
CA SER A 31 3.21 5.54 5.18
C SER A 31 3.49 4.70 3.94
N TYR A 32 4.15 3.55 4.10
CA TYR A 32 4.43 2.65 2.98
C TYR A 32 3.14 2.17 2.31
N LYS A 33 2.15 1.72 3.10
CA LYS A 33 0.84 1.30 2.57
C LYS A 33 0.12 2.41 1.80
N LYS A 34 0.15 3.64 2.30
CA LYS A 34 -0.47 4.78 1.61
C LYS A 34 0.20 5.08 0.26
N ILE A 35 1.53 4.96 0.19
CA ILE A 35 2.27 5.15 -1.06
C ILE A 35 1.90 4.03 -2.05
N GLU A 36 1.87 2.78 -1.59
CA GLU A 36 1.48 1.63 -2.41
C GLU A 36 0.05 1.79 -2.95
N GLU A 37 -0.93 2.08 -2.08
CA GLU A 37 -2.33 2.30 -2.46
C GLU A 37 -2.48 3.45 -3.46
N GLY A 38 -1.76 4.56 -3.24
CA GLY A 38 -1.78 5.72 -4.13
C GLY A 38 -1.16 5.43 -5.49
N ALA A 39 0.01 4.79 -5.52
CA ALA A 39 0.73 4.48 -6.75
C ALA A 39 0.01 3.42 -7.59
N VAL A 40 -0.35 2.29 -6.98
CA VAL A 40 -1.04 1.19 -7.69
C VAL A 40 -2.46 1.63 -8.08
N GLY A 41 -3.19 2.27 -7.18
CA GLY A 41 -4.52 2.78 -7.47
C GLY A 41 -4.53 3.85 -8.57
N GLY A 42 -3.58 4.77 -8.54
CA GLY A 42 -3.42 5.78 -9.59
C GLY A 42 -3.07 5.18 -10.95
N PHE A 43 -2.13 4.24 -10.97
CA PHE A 43 -1.75 3.53 -12.19
C PHE A 43 -2.91 2.73 -12.80
N ASN A 44 -3.67 2.00 -11.97
CA ASN A 44 -4.84 1.26 -12.42
C ASN A 44 -5.89 2.19 -13.03
N LYS A 45 -6.20 3.32 -12.36
CA LYS A 45 -7.15 4.31 -12.91
C LYS A 45 -6.71 4.86 -14.26
N MET A 46 -5.43 5.21 -14.40
CA MET A 46 -4.89 5.70 -15.67
C MET A 46 -4.95 4.63 -16.77
N THR A 47 -4.65 3.38 -16.41
CA THR A 47 -4.76 2.23 -17.32
C THR A 47 -6.21 2.01 -17.75
N ASP A 48 -7.16 2.07 -16.82
CA ASP A 48 -8.59 1.90 -17.08
C ASP A 48 -9.08 2.96 -18.06
N GLN A 49 -8.73 4.23 -17.82
CA GLN A 49 -9.05 5.33 -18.73
C GLN A 49 -8.41 5.15 -20.11
N PHE A 50 -7.18 4.66 -20.19
CA PHE A 50 -6.53 4.40 -21.48
C PHE A 50 -7.26 3.30 -22.25
N VAL A 51 -7.60 2.20 -21.58
CA VAL A 51 -8.34 1.09 -22.21
C VAL A 51 -9.71 1.58 -22.67
N ASP A 52 -10.43 2.30 -21.82
CA ASP A 52 -11.76 2.83 -22.13
C ASP A 52 -11.78 3.75 -23.35
N ASN A 53 -10.81 4.66 -23.44
CA ASN A 53 -10.78 5.65 -24.51
C ASN A 53 -10.22 5.12 -25.84
N PHE A 54 -9.35 4.11 -25.81
CA PHE A 54 -8.56 3.74 -26.99
C PHE A 54 -8.68 2.28 -27.41
N LEU A 55 -9.06 1.37 -26.51
CA LEU A 55 -8.94 -0.08 -26.75
C LEU A 55 -10.24 -0.87 -26.59
N THR A 56 -11.29 -0.27 -26.04
CA THR A 56 -12.64 -0.83 -26.04
C THR A 56 -13.22 -0.84 -27.46
N LYS A 57 -14.10 -1.81 -27.71
CA LYS A 57 -14.95 -1.88 -28.90
C LYS A 57 -16.37 -1.42 -28.55
N GLU A 58 -17.19 -1.17 -29.56
CA GLU A 58 -18.58 -0.75 -29.34
C GLU A 58 -19.34 -1.78 -28.47
N GLY A 59 -19.91 -1.30 -27.37
CA GLY A 59 -20.61 -2.15 -26.39
C GLY A 59 -19.72 -2.97 -25.45
N GLU A 60 -18.39 -2.83 -25.51
CA GLU A 60 -17.45 -3.55 -24.65
C GLU A 60 -17.13 -2.74 -23.39
N PHE A 61 -17.21 -3.38 -22.21
CA PHE A 61 -16.75 -2.77 -20.96
C PHE A 61 -15.22 -2.86 -20.82
N VAL A 62 -14.62 -1.96 -20.03
CA VAL A 62 -13.16 -1.92 -19.79
C VAL A 62 -12.58 -3.26 -19.34
N GLU A 63 -13.25 -3.98 -18.44
CA GLU A 63 -12.79 -5.28 -17.96
C GLU A 63 -12.82 -6.36 -19.04
N GLU A 64 -13.82 -6.32 -19.93
CA GLU A 64 -13.92 -7.22 -21.08
C GLU A 64 -12.82 -6.94 -22.09
N ALA A 65 -12.55 -5.66 -22.37
CA ALA A 65 -11.46 -5.23 -23.23
C ALA A 65 -10.10 -5.71 -22.69
N LYS A 66 -9.83 -5.56 -21.40
CA LYS A 66 -8.60 -6.07 -20.76
C LYS A 66 -8.48 -7.59 -20.90
N ALA A 67 -9.56 -8.33 -20.62
CA ALA A 67 -9.57 -9.79 -20.71
C ALA A 67 -9.29 -10.26 -22.14
N ARG A 68 -9.93 -9.63 -23.14
CA ARG A 68 -9.69 -9.89 -24.55
C ARG A 68 -8.23 -9.60 -24.94
N ILE A 69 -7.70 -8.43 -24.59
CA ILE A 69 -6.31 -8.06 -24.89
C ILE A 69 -5.33 -9.07 -24.29
N ALA A 70 -5.55 -9.50 -23.04
CA ALA A 70 -4.71 -10.51 -22.40
C ALA A 70 -4.75 -11.86 -23.12
N ALA A 71 -5.94 -12.30 -23.56
CA ALA A 71 -6.10 -13.52 -24.34
C ALA A 71 -5.41 -13.42 -25.72
N GLU A 72 -5.59 -12.30 -26.43
CA GLU A 72 -4.91 -12.03 -27.70
C GLU A 72 -3.38 -12.06 -27.54
N GLN A 73 -2.84 -11.43 -26.49
CA GLN A 73 -1.40 -11.45 -26.20
C GLN A 73 -0.88 -12.85 -25.91
N LYS A 74 -1.65 -13.68 -25.18
CA LYS A 74 -1.28 -15.07 -24.90
C LYS A 74 -1.28 -15.92 -26.17
N ALA A 75 -2.21 -15.69 -27.08
CA ALA A 75 -2.29 -16.40 -28.36
C ALA A 75 -1.18 -15.99 -29.35
N ARG A 76 -0.62 -14.79 -29.21
CA ARG A 76 0.51 -14.29 -30.01
C ARG A 76 1.88 -14.76 -29.53
N ARG A 77 1.96 -15.29 -28.31
CA ARG A 77 3.18 -15.86 -27.71
C ARG A 77 3.28 -17.34 -28.01
#